data_AF-A0A6A5R7T2-F1
#
_entry.id   AF-A0A6A5R7T2-F1
#
_cell.length_a   1.000
_cell.length_b   1.000
_cell.length_c   1.000
_cell.angle_alpha   90.00
_cell.angle_beta   90.00
_cell.angle_gamma   90.00
#
_symmetry.space_group_name_H-M   'P 1'
#
loop_
_entity.id
_entity.type
_entity.pdbx_description
1 polymer ?
#
loop_
_entity_poly.entity_id
_entity_poly.type
_entity_poly.pdbx_seq_one_letter_code
_entity_poly.pdbx_strand_id
1 'polypeptide(L)' 'MPPHSSYLLQPLDVGCFSLLKKAYGRQAEQLMRSKITRITKLEFLPCFKAAFDASITKSNI' A
#
# COMPACT_ATOMS: atom_id res chain seq x y z
N MET A 1 14.62 -7.76 -23.43
CA MET A 1 14.58 -7.29 -22.02
C MET A 1 15.42 -8.22 -21.17
N PRO A 2 16.19 -7.71 -20.19
CA PRO A 2 16.83 -8.58 -19.21
C PRO A 2 15.74 -9.37 -18.47
N PRO A 3 15.96 -10.67 -18.18
CA PRO A 3 15.16 -11.35 -17.19
C PRO A 3 15.28 -10.53 -15.90
N HIS A 4 14.20 -10.34 -15.15
CA HIS A 4 14.12 -9.55 -13.89
C HIS A 4 13.87 -8.04 -14.00
N SER A 5 13.91 -7.40 -15.18
CA SER A 5 13.57 -5.96 -15.28
C SER A 5 12.07 -5.66 -15.45
N SER A 6 11.22 -6.67 -15.56
CA SER A 6 9.77 -6.47 -15.78
C SER A 6 9.07 -5.68 -14.67
N TYR A 7 9.45 -5.86 -13.40
CA TYR A 7 8.80 -5.16 -12.27
C TYR A 7 9.21 -3.67 -12.20
N LEU A 8 10.47 -3.34 -12.50
CA LEU A 8 10.99 -1.97 -12.52
C LEU A 8 10.43 -1.14 -13.68
N LEU A 9 10.01 -1.81 -14.75
CA LEU A 9 9.53 -1.16 -15.97
C LEU A 9 8.00 -1.12 -16.04
N GLN A 10 7.29 -1.69 -15.05
CA GLN A 10 5.84 -1.64 -15.01
C GLN A 10 5.37 -0.34 -14.33
N PRO A 11 4.76 0.60 -15.08
CA PRO A 11 4.35 1.89 -14.53
C PRO A 11 3.37 1.74 -13.37
N LEU A 12 2.53 0.70 -13.40
CA LEU A 12 1.57 0.39 -12.35
C LEU A 12 2.25 -0.10 -11.05
N ASP A 13 3.31 -0.90 -11.19
CA ASP A 13 4.02 -1.50 -10.05
C ASP A 13 4.88 -0.44 -9.35
N VAL A 14 5.58 0.40 -10.13
CA VAL A 14 6.38 1.52 -9.63
C VAL A 14 5.52 2.69 -9.16
N GLY A 15 4.38 2.95 -9.81
CA GLY A 15 3.46 4.04 -9.45
C GLY A 15 2.49 3.63 -8.35
N CYS A 16 1.35 3.06 -8.74
CA CYS A 16 0.22 2.78 -7.84
C CYS A 16 0.55 1.80 -6.71
N PHE A 17 1.23 0.67 -7.01
CA PHE A 17 1.44 -0.37 -6.00
C PHE A 17 2.52 0.00 -4.98
N SER A 18 3.57 0.71 -5.40
CA SER A 18 4.57 1.23 -4.47
C SER A 18 3.95 2.25 -3.48
N LEU A 19 3.10 3.15 -3.99
CA LEU A 19 2.38 4.14 -3.19
C LEU A 19 1.38 3.49 -2.24
N LEU A 20 0.62 2.50 -2.71
CA LEU A 20 -0.31 1.73 -1.90
C LEU A 20 0.41 0.98 -0.77
N LYS A 21 1.52 0.30 -1.07
CA LYS A 21 2.35 -0.40 -0.07
C LYS A 21 2.85 0.57 1.00
N LYS A 22 3.30 1.77 0.60
CA LYS A 22 3.76 2.81 1.52
C LYS A 22 2.62 3.37 2.39
N ALA A 23 1.46 3.64 1.80
CA ALA A 23 0.29 4.13 2.51
C ALA A 23 -0.21 3.10 3.54
N TYR A 24 -0.29 1.83 3.14
CA TYR A 24 -0.67 0.74 4.04
C TYR A 24 0.34 0.55 5.17
N GLY A 25 1.65 0.62 4.89
CA GLY A 25 2.69 0.58 5.92
C GLY A 25 2.50 1.64 7.01
N ARG A 26 2.14 2.87 6.62
CA ARG A 26 1.84 3.96 7.58
C ARG A 26 0.62 3.64 8.44
N GLN A 27 -0.45 3.10 7.84
CA GLN A 27 -1.65 2.72 8.59
C GLN A 27 -1.35 1.57 9.58
N ALA A 28 -0.58 0.57 9.16
CA ALA A 28 -0.14 -0.51 10.02
C ALA A 28 0.74 -0.02 11.19
N GLU A 29 1.65 0.92 10.94
CA GLU A 29 2.44 1.56 12.00
C GLU A 29 1.57 2.31 13.03
N GLN A 30 0.51 2.99 12.58
CA GLN A 30 -0.43 3.65 13.47
C GLN A 30 -1.17 2.64 14.37
N LEU A 31 -1.64 1.53 13.79
CA LEU A 31 -2.27 0.45 14.56
C LEU A 31 -1.30 -0.16 15.61
N MET A 32 -0.04 -0.38 15.23
CA MET A 32 0.98 -0.86 16.16
C MET A 32 1.22 0.12 17.32
N ARG A 33 1.25 1.43 17.05
CA ARG A 33 1.36 2.48 18.09
C ARG A 33 0.16 2.45 19.05
N SER A 34 -1.02 2.11 18.55
CA SER A 34 -2.25 1.89 19.33
C SER A 34 -2.33 0.53 20.02
N LYS A 35 -1.19 -0.20 20.15
CA LYS A 35 -1.10 -1.53 20.77
C LYS A 35 -1.82 -2.66 20.01
N ILE A 36 -2.23 -2.44 18.76
CA ILE A 36 -2.76 -3.48 17.89
C ILE A 36 -1.57 -4.15 17.20
N THR A 37 -1.15 -5.30 17.74
CA THR A 37 0.01 -6.06 17.25
C THR A 37 -0.31 -7.08 16.17
N ARG A 38 -1.60 -7.38 15.96
CA ARG A 38 -2.07 -8.31 14.93
C ARG A 38 -3.21 -7.70 14.14
N ILE A 39 -3.00 -7.56 12.83
CA ILE A 39 -4.03 -7.10 11.90
C ILE A 39 -4.93 -8.30 11.57
N THR A 40 -6.16 -8.28 12.07
CA THR A 40 -7.22 -9.23 11.68
C THR A 40 -8.00 -8.69 10.49
N LYS A 41 -9.00 -9.42 10.00
CA LYS A 41 -9.89 -8.91 8.94
C LYS A 41 -10.60 -7.60 9.33
N LEU A 42 -10.91 -7.42 10.62
CA LEU A 42 -11.58 -6.23 11.14
C LEU A 42 -10.70 -4.98 11.04
N GLU A 43 -9.39 -5.13 11.26
CA GLU A 43 -8.42 -4.04 11.12
C GLU A 43 -7.97 -3.87 9.67
N PHE A 44 -7.85 -4.97 8.94
CA PHE A 44 -7.36 -4.97 7.56
C PHE A 44 -8.25 -4.17 6.63
N LEU A 45 -9.56 -4.41 6.62
CA LEU A 45 -10.47 -3.76 5.67
C LEU A 45 -10.48 -2.22 5.77
N PRO A 46 -10.63 -1.60 6.96
CA PRO A 46 -10.56 -0.15 7.08
C PRO A 46 -9.15 0.39 6.81
N CYS A 47 -8.11 -0.30 7.27
CA CYS A 47 -6.71 0.07 7.04
C CYS A 47 -6.37 0.07 5.53
N PHE A 48 -6.76 -0.98 4.82
CA PHE A 48 -6.58 -1.11 3.38
C PHE A 48 -7.38 -0.06 2.62
N LYS A 49 -8.65 0.17 2.99
CA LYS A 49 -9.47 1.20 2.34
C LYS A 49 -8.85 2.59 2.49
N ALA A 50 -8.41 2.95 3.69
CA ALA A 50 -7.77 4.23 3.94
C ALA A 50 -6.44 4.38 3.18
N ALA A 51 -5.66 3.29 3.07
CA ALA A 51 -4.44 3.27 2.27
C ALA A 51 -4.75 3.44 0.77
N PHE A 52 -5.76 2.74 0.26
CA PHE A 52 -6.20 2.80 -1.13
C PHE A 52 -6.65 4.21 -1.52
N ASP A 53 -7.54 4.81 -0.73
CA ASP A 53 -8.06 6.16 -0.99
C ASP A 53 -6.94 7.22 -0.96
N ALA A 54 -5.89 7.00 -0.16
CA ALA A 54 -4.71 7.88 -0.08
C ALA A 54 -3.70 7.67 -1.22
N SER A 55 -3.59 6.46 -1.78
CA SER A 55 -2.59 6.14 -2.81
C SER A 55 -3.13 6.22 -4.24
N ILE A 56 -4.39 5.83 -4.46
CA ILE A 56 -5.01 5.70 -5.78
C ILE A 56 -5.81 6.96 -6.05
N THR A 57 -5.12 7.99 -6.53
CA THR A 57 -5.72 9.27 -6.92
C THR A 57 -5.55 9.47 -8.42
N LYS A 58 -6.33 10.39 -9.02
CA LYS A 58 -6.21 10.75 -10.44
C LYS A 58 -4.81 11.26 -10.84
N SER A 59 -3.99 11.66 -9.88
CA SER A 59 -2.62 12.13 -10.13
C SER A 59 -1.59 11.00 -10.15
N ASN A 60 -1.97 9.80 -9.67
CA ASN A 60 -1.08 8.65 -9.49
C ASN A 60 -1.45 7.46 -10.42
N ILE A 61 -2.48 7.62 -11.27
CA ILE A 61 -2.98 6.70 -12.30
C ILE A 61 -2.93 7.44 -13.64
#